data_AF-A0A1H5DH44-F1
#
_entry.id   AF-A0A1H5DH44-F1
#
_cell.length_a   1.000
_cell.length_b   1.000
_cell.length_c   1.000
_cell.angle_alpha   90.00
_cell.angle_beta   90.00
_cell.angle_gamma   90.00
#
_symmetry.space_group_name_H-M   'P 1'
#
loop_
_entity.id
_entity.type
_entity.pdbx_description
1 polymer ?
#
loop_
_entity_poly.entity_id
_entity_poly.type
_entity_poly.pdbx_seq_one_letter_code
_entity_poly.pdbx_strand_id
1 'polypeptide(L)'
;MGFRDLIADIDAVVFETLGDTARIEGRAEPVLGMFSAPWLQPKIGKLNTGLREPRFEIRVSDSQGLEQGMLVSVDLPALDGGGDYDLLQLEPSGDGLVALILRMRA
;
A
#
# COMPACT_ATOMS: atom_id res chain seq x y z
N MET A 1 24.36 17.59 -9.14
CA MET A 1 23.92 16.35 -8.50
C MET A 1 24.19 16.47 -7.00
N GLY A 2 23.17 16.88 -6.25
CA GLY A 2 23.22 16.96 -4.80
C GLY A 2 22.87 15.60 -4.17
N PHE A 3 23.10 15.48 -2.86
CA PHE A 3 22.71 14.29 -2.09
C PHE A 3 21.22 13.93 -2.27
N ARG A 4 20.34 14.94 -2.39
CA ARG A 4 18.91 14.76 -2.62
C ARG A 4 18.59 14.11 -3.96
N ASP A 5 19.32 14.48 -5.01
CA ASP A 5 19.13 13.91 -6.35
C ASP A 5 19.50 12.42 -6.33
N LEU A 6 20.61 12.07 -5.67
CA LEU A 6 21.05 10.68 -5.55
C LEU A 6 20.08 9.81 -4.73
N ILE A 7 19.50 10.35 -3.65
CA ILE A 7 18.47 9.65 -2.88
C ILE A 7 17.22 9.41 -3.73
N ALA A 8 16.78 10.39 -4.51
CA ALA A 8 15.62 10.22 -5.39
C ALA A 8 15.85 9.12 -6.46
N ASP A 9 17.06 9.05 -7.02
CA ASP A 9 17.45 8.01 -7.98
C ASP A 9 17.47 6.61 -7.33
N ILE A 10 18.00 6.50 -6.11
CA ILE A 10 18.01 5.24 -5.36
C ILE A 10 16.57 4.79 -5.06
N ASP A 11 15.75 5.70 -4.55
CA ASP A 11 14.35 5.40 -4.24
C ASP A 11 13.65 4.89 -5.49
N ALA A 12 13.79 5.57 -6.63
CA ALA A 12 13.19 5.16 -7.90
C ALA A 12 13.49 3.69 -8.24
N VAL A 13 14.76 3.30 -8.20
CA VAL A 13 15.20 1.92 -8.49
C VAL A 13 14.64 0.92 -7.46
N VAL A 14 14.64 1.28 -6.18
CA VAL A 14 14.16 0.39 -5.11
C VAL A 14 12.67 0.08 -5.29
N PHE A 15 11.85 1.10 -5.55
CA PHE A 15 10.41 0.90 -5.77
C PHE A 15 10.11 0.15 -7.07
N GLU A 16 10.86 0.41 -8.15
CA GLU A 16 10.72 -0.34 -9.40
C GLU A 16 11.03 -1.83 -9.21
N THR A 17 12.03 -2.15 -8.39
CA THR A 17 12.53 -3.53 -8.25
C THR A 17 11.80 -4.33 -7.17
N LEU A 18 11.41 -3.68 -6.07
CA LEU A 18 10.90 -4.33 -4.86
C LEU A 18 9.47 -3.91 -4.50
N GLY A 19 8.90 -2.94 -5.21
CA GLY A 19 7.55 -2.46 -4.95
C GLY A 19 6.48 -3.43 -5.44
N ASP A 20 5.50 -3.66 -4.58
CA ASP A 20 4.23 -4.26 -4.96
C ASP A 20 3.45 -3.28 -5.84
N THR A 21 2.73 -3.83 -6.82
CA THR A 21 1.98 -3.03 -7.78
C THR A 21 0.52 -2.94 -7.36
N ALA A 22 -0.03 -1.72 -7.27
CA ALA A 22 -1.46 -1.51 -7.06
C ALA A 22 -2.05 -0.59 -8.13
N ARG A 23 -3.24 -0.92 -8.62
CA ARG A 23 -4.04 -0.07 -9.50
C ARG A 23 -5.07 0.67 -8.66
N ILE A 24 -5.08 2.00 -8.77
CA ILE A 24 -6.05 2.84 -8.06
C ILE A 24 -7.03 3.42 -9.09
N GLU A 25 -8.32 3.38 -8.75
CA GLU A 25 -9.37 4.05 -9.49
C GLU A 25 -9.03 5.52 -9.78
N GLY A 26 -9.23 5.94 -11.03
CA GLY A 26 -8.90 7.29 -11.47
C GLY A 26 -7.44 7.50 -11.89
N ARG A 27 -6.57 6.49 -11.78
CA ARG A 27 -5.20 6.53 -12.32
C ARG A 27 -4.99 5.58 -13.49
N ALA A 28 -4.29 6.10 -14.49
CA ALA A 28 -3.87 5.32 -15.66
C ALA A 28 -2.62 4.48 -15.37
N GLU A 29 -1.72 4.99 -14.53
CA GLU A 29 -0.47 4.31 -14.17
C GLU A 29 -0.61 3.57 -12.83
N PRO A 30 -0.06 2.34 -12.74
CA PRO A 30 -0.04 1.62 -11.48
C PRO A 30 0.89 2.31 -10.48
N VAL A 31 0.52 2.25 -9.20
CA VAL A 31 1.30 2.79 -8.10
C VAL A 31 2.15 1.68 -7.51
N LEU A 32 3.45 1.97 -7.35
CA LEU A 32 4.39 1.10 -6.68
C LEU A 32 4.41 1.44 -5.19
N GLY A 33 4.27 0.42 -4.36
CA GLY A 33 4.22 0.57 -2.92
C GLY A 33 4.65 -0.70 -2.21
N MET A 34 4.50 -0.71 -0.89
CA MET A 34 4.73 -1.90 -0.09
C MET A 34 3.41 -2.32 0.54
N PHE A 35 2.93 -3.50 0.19
CA PHE A 35 1.75 -4.08 0.80
C PHE A 35 2.12 -4.82 2.07
N SER A 36 1.47 -4.46 3.17
CA SER A 36 1.58 -5.19 4.43
C SER A 36 0.19 -5.57 4.93
N ALA A 37 -0.04 -6.87 4.94
CA ALA A 37 -1.25 -7.52 5.41
C ALA A 37 -0.90 -8.37 6.63
N PRO A 38 -1.10 -7.87 7.87
CA PRO A 38 -0.61 -8.56 9.07
C PRO A 38 -1.32 -9.87 9.43
N TRP A 39 -2.05 -10.51 8.50
CA TRP A 39 -2.67 -11.81 8.76
C TRP A 39 -1.73 -12.96 8.39
N LEU A 40 -1.14 -13.57 9.43
CA LEU A 40 -0.84 -15.00 9.39
C LEU A 40 -0.96 -15.59 10.81
N GLN A 41 -2.12 -16.22 11.04
CA GLN A 41 -2.54 -17.09 12.17
C GLN A 41 -2.86 -16.47 13.55
N PRO A 42 -4.15 -16.48 13.97
CA PRO A 42 -4.50 -16.90 15.30
C PRO A 42 -4.43 -18.43 15.37
N LYS A 43 -3.51 -18.95 16.18
CA LYS A 43 -3.48 -20.38 16.53
C LYS A 43 -4.82 -20.75 17.18
N ILE A 44 -5.34 -21.91 16.78
CA ILE A 44 -6.63 -22.44 17.24
C ILE A 44 -6.74 -22.38 18.77
N GLY A 45 -7.80 -21.74 19.26
CA GLY A 45 -8.17 -21.72 20.66
C GLY A 45 -8.01 -20.35 21.32
N LYS A 46 -9.07 -19.55 21.24
CA LYS A 46 -9.31 -18.34 22.05
C LYS A 46 -8.34 -17.17 21.80
N LEU A 47 -8.61 -16.35 20.78
CA LEU A 47 -8.51 -14.88 20.88
C LEU A 47 -8.93 -14.22 19.56
N ASN A 48 -9.89 -13.30 19.66
CA ASN A 48 -10.26 -12.35 18.62
C ASN A 48 -9.19 -11.24 18.59
N THR A 49 -7.96 -11.55 18.17
CA THR A 49 -6.87 -10.56 18.13
C THR A 49 -7.08 -9.64 16.95
N GLY A 50 -7.34 -8.36 17.23
CA GLY A 50 -7.65 -7.28 16.29
C GLY A 50 -7.12 -7.50 14.88
N LEU A 51 -8.05 -7.79 13.96
CA LEU A 51 -7.83 -7.79 12.53
C LEU A 51 -7.26 -6.41 12.18
N ARG A 52 -5.95 -6.32 11.95
CA ARG A 52 -5.32 -5.06 11.54
C ARG A 52 -5.63 -4.86 10.07
N GLU A 53 -6.08 -3.66 9.73
CA GLU A 53 -6.41 -3.30 8.35
C GLU A 53 -5.18 -3.48 7.46
N PRO A 54 -5.32 -4.10 6.27
CA PRO A 54 -4.26 -4.11 5.28
C PRO A 54 -3.81 -2.69 4.99
N ARG A 55 -2.50 -2.53 4.81
CA ARG A 55 -1.87 -1.23 4.59
C ARG A 55 -1.01 -1.31 3.36
N PHE A 56 -1.11 -0.29 2.52
CA PHE A 56 -0.31 -0.16 1.31
C PHE A 56 0.45 1.15 1.37
N GLU A 57 1.76 1.07 1.59
CA GLU A 57 2.61 2.24 1.77
C GLU A 57 3.12 2.71 0.41
N ILE A 58 2.79 3.95 0.06
CA ILE A 58 3.17 4.59 -1.21
C ILE A 58 3.92 5.88 -0.97
N ARG A 59 4.53 6.46 -2.00
CA ARG A 59 5.17 7.77 -1.88
C ARG A 59 4.15 8.88 -1.71
N VAL A 60 4.54 9.95 -1.01
CA VAL A 60 3.74 11.18 -0.91
C VAL A 60 3.44 11.79 -2.28
N SER A 61 4.35 11.69 -3.24
CA SER A 61 4.13 12.20 -4.60
C SER A 61 2.98 11.45 -5.29
N ASP A 62 2.87 10.16 -5.01
CA ASP A 62 1.84 9.28 -5.52
C ASP A 62 0.58 9.29 -4.65
N SER A 63 0.49 10.06 -3.56
CA SER A 63 -0.75 10.17 -2.79
C SER A 63 -1.66 11.32 -3.26
N GLN A 64 -1.20 12.15 -4.20
CA GLN A 64 -1.97 13.30 -4.69
C GLN A 64 -3.25 12.87 -5.42
N GLY A 65 -4.37 13.44 -5.00
CA GLY A 65 -5.69 13.21 -5.60
C GLY A 65 -6.36 11.89 -5.20
N LEU A 66 -5.80 11.15 -4.23
CA LEU A 66 -6.45 9.98 -3.66
C LEU A 66 -7.52 10.40 -2.64
N GLU A 67 -8.70 9.79 -2.74
CA GLU A 67 -9.81 10.04 -1.83
C GLU A 67 -10.34 8.74 -1.21
N GLN A 68 -10.90 8.85 -0.01
CA GLN A 68 -11.55 7.75 0.67
C GLN A 68 -12.70 7.19 -0.19
N GLY A 69 -12.77 5.87 -0.28
CA GLY A 69 -13.79 5.13 -1.04
C GLY A 69 -13.36 4.74 -2.45
N MET A 70 -12.19 5.18 -2.92
CA MET A 70 -11.63 4.72 -4.20
C MET A 70 -11.28 3.24 -4.16
N LEU A 71 -11.49 2.55 -5.29
CA LEU A 71 -11.05 1.16 -5.47
C LEU A 71 -9.54 1.08 -5.65
N VAL A 72 -8.89 0.21 -4.88
CA VAL A 72 -7.47 -0.12 -4.94
C VAL A 72 -7.34 -1.62 -5.19
N SER A 73 -6.89 -2.00 -6.38
CA SER A 73 -6.63 -3.38 -6.76
C SER A 73 -5.14 -3.67 -6.60
N VAL A 74 -4.80 -4.52 -5.63
CA VAL A 74 -3.41 -4.94 -5.36
C VAL A 74 -3.08 -6.16 -6.21
N ASP A 75 -2.07 -6.04 -7.08
CA ASP A 75 -1.63 -7.10 -8.01
C ASP A 75 -0.66 -8.06 -7.32
N LEU A 76 -1.19 -8.80 -6.35
CA LEU A 76 -0.49 -9.86 -5.63
C LEU A 76 -1.29 -11.17 -5.67
N PRO A 77 -0.65 -12.33 -5.41
CA PRO A 77 -1.39 -13.56 -5.19
C PRO A 77 -2.40 -13.39 -4.05
N ALA A 78 -3.59 -13.99 -4.18
CA ALA A 78 -4.63 -13.90 -3.15
C ALA A 78 -4.18 -14.44 -1.77
N LEU A 79 -3.25 -15.40 -1.75
CA LEU A 79 -2.66 -15.93 -0.51
C LEU A 79 -1.74 -14.91 0.18
N ASP A 80 -1.12 -14.01 -0.59
CA ASP A 80 -0.29 -12.91 -0.09
C ASP A 80 -1.12 -11.64 0.18
N GLY A 81 -2.42 -11.70 -0.09
CA GLY A 81 -3.38 -10.62 0.12
C GLY A 81 -3.57 -9.68 -1.06
N GLY A 82 -3.36 -10.15 -2.29
CA GLY A 82 -3.86 -9.42 -3.46
C GLY A 82 -5.37 -9.54 -3.64
N GLY A 83 -5.94 -8.56 -4.34
CA GLY A 83 -7.36 -8.43 -4.53
C GLY A 83 -7.83 -6.98 -4.55
N ASP A 84 -9.15 -6.81 -4.47
CA ASP A 84 -9.81 -5.53 -4.54
C ASP A 84 -10.11 -4.97 -3.13
N TYR A 85 -9.71 -3.73 -2.91
CA TYR A 85 -9.82 -3.04 -1.64
C TYR A 85 -10.49 -1.67 -1.83
N ASP A 86 -11.25 -1.24 -0.84
CA ASP A 86 -11.70 0.15 -0.75
C ASP A 86 -10.70 0.94 0.12
N LEU A 87 -10.29 2.12 -0.35
CA LEU A 87 -9.42 3.03 0.41
C LEU A 87 -10.21 3.62 1.58
N LEU A 88 -9.85 3.28 2.82
CA LEU A 88 -10.49 3.81 4.02
C LEU A 88 -9.91 5.15 4.44
N GLN A 89 -8.58 5.28 4.46
CA GLN A 89 -7.90 6.45 4.98
C GLN A 89 -6.48 6.56 4.42
N LEU A 90 -5.96 7.78 4.38
CA LEU A 90 -4.55 8.06 4.13
C LEU A 90 -3.88 8.52 5.42
N GLU A 91 -2.77 7.86 5.80
CA GLU A 91 -1.97 8.21 6.97
C GLU A 91 -0.54 8.59 6.54
N PRO A 92 -0.18 9.88 6.58
CA PRO A 92 1.20 10.31 6.34
C PRO A 92 2.13 9.86 7.47
N SER A 93 3.17 9.08 7.17
CA SER A 93 4.13 8.56 8.15
C SER A 93 5.24 9.55 8.51
N GLY A 94 5.43 10.60 7.72
CA GLY A 94 6.41 11.67 7.97
C GLY A 94 7.83 11.37 7.49
N ASP A 95 8.04 10.20 6.88
CA ASP A 95 9.28 9.75 6.23
C ASP A 95 9.25 9.90 4.69
N GLY A 96 8.22 10.57 4.16
CA GLY A 96 7.99 10.71 2.71
C GLY A 96 7.07 9.65 2.13
N LEU A 97 6.57 8.72 2.95
CA LEU A 97 5.55 7.74 2.58
C LEU A 97 4.17 8.13 3.15
N VAL A 98 3.16 7.49 2.58
CA VAL A 98 1.76 7.54 3.03
C VAL A 98 1.25 6.11 3.06
N ALA A 99 0.76 5.70 4.23
CA ALA A 99 0.06 4.44 4.37
C ALA A 99 -1.40 4.61 3.93
N LEU A 100 -1.78 3.86 2.90
CA LEU A 100 -3.18 3.68 2.52
C LEU A 100 -3.76 2.58 3.40
N ILE A 101 -4.74 2.94 4.23
CA ILE A 101 -5.48 1.97 5.04
C ILE A 101 -6.59 1.38 4.16
N LEU A 102 -6.55 0.07 3.97
CA LEU A 102 -7.38 -0.65 3.01
C LEU A 102 -8.39 -1.54 3.70
N ARG A 103 -9.55 -1.69 3.07
CA ARG A 103 -10.57 -2.67 3.47
C ARG A 103 -10.87 -3.60 2.32
N MET A 104 -10.79 -4.90 2.56
CA MET A 104 -11.14 -5.89 1.53
C MET A 104 -12.59 -5.71 1.11
N ARG A 105 -12.82 -5.58 -0.19
CA ARG A 105 -14.15 -5.48 -0.77
C ARG A 105 -14.72 -6.90 -0.93
N ALA A 106 -15.89 -7.14 -0.35
CA ALA A 106 -16.58 -8.44 -0.36
C ALA A 106 -17.56 -8.57 -1.52
#